data_AF-A0A1C0VYD5-F1
#
_entry.id   AF-A0A1C0VYD5-F1
#
_cell.length_a   1.000
_cell.length_b   1.000
_cell.length_c   1.000
_cell.angle_alpha   90.00
_cell.angle_beta   90.00
_cell.angle_gamma   90.00
#
_symmetry.space_group_name_H-M   'P 1'
#
loop_
_entity.id
_entity.type
_entity.pdbx_description
1 polymer ?
#
loop_
_entity_poly.entity_id
_entity_poly.type
_entity_poly.pdbx_seq_one_letter_code
_entity_poly.pdbx_strand_id
1 'polypeptide(L)' 'MLGIRAEADTSNERLAKLIRNAEKDKIPVMGIVGAQEVESNSVSIRTRASGELGVISVSEVIERMKGAIVNFGNF' A
#
# COMPACT_ATOMS: atom_id res chain seq x y z
N MET A 1 2.03 11.61 15.15
CA MET A 1 1.19 11.09 14.04
C MET A 1 1.96 11.26 12.73
N LEU A 2 1.95 10.28 11.82
CA LEU A 2 2.80 10.30 10.61
C LEU A 2 2.23 11.12 9.44
N GLY A 3 1.00 11.65 9.55
CA GLY A 3 0.36 12.43 8.49
C GLY A 3 -0.10 11.63 7.27
N ILE A 4 -0.05 10.30 7.34
CA ILE A 4 -0.46 9.38 6.28
C ILE A 4 -1.93 8.99 6.50
N ARG A 5 -2.76 9.10 5.46
CA ARG A 5 -4.13 8.56 5.46
C ARG A 5 -4.09 7.12 4.96
N ALA A 6 -4.64 6.21 5.74
CA ALA A 6 -4.74 4.80 5.39
C ALA A 6 -6.04 4.21 5.97
N GLU A 7 -6.56 3.21 5.30
CA GLU A 7 -7.72 2.41 5.71
C GLU A 7 -7.38 0.94 5.46
N ALA A 8 -7.82 0.06 6.36
CA ALA A 8 -7.67 -1.38 6.21
C ALA A 8 -9.02 -1.97 5.76
N ASP A 9 -9.06 -2.52 4.54
CA ASP A 9 -10.19 -3.33 4.11
C ASP A 9 -10.03 -4.75 4.67
N THR A 10 -10.81 -5.06 5.72
CA THR A 10 -10.83 -6.37 6.38
C THR A 10 -12.01 -7.23 5.96
N SER A 11 -12.63 -6.93 4.82
CA SER A 11 -13.74 -7.74 4.29
C SER A 11 -13.26 -9.12 3.83
N ASN A 12 -14.13 -10.13 3.92
CA ASN A 12 -13.83 -11.49 3.47
C ASN A 12 -14.03 -11.66 1.94
N GLU A 13 -13.50 -10.70 1.18
CA GLU A 13 -13.59 -10.65 -0.27
C GLU A 13 -12.31 -11.20 -0.91
N ARG A 14 -12.41 -11.66 -2.16
CA ARG A 14 -11.24 -12.15 -2.89
C ARG A 14 -10.25 -10.99 -3.13
N LEU A 15 -8.95 -11.23 -2.96
CA LEU A 15 -7.89 -10.24 -3.17
C LEU A 15 -8.02 -9.49 -4.51
N ALA A 16 -8.29 -10.19 -5.61
CA ALA A 16 -8.48 -9.57 -6.92
C ALA A 16 -9.65 -8.57 -6.96
N LYS A 17 -10.72 -8.82 -6.18
CA LYS A 17 -11.86 -7.89 -6.06
C LYS A 17 -11.46 -6.66 -5.22
N LEU A 18 -10.73 -6.85 -4.13
CA LEU A 18 -10.22 -5.76 -3.30
C LEU A 18 -9.30 -4.83 -4.10
N ILE A 19 -8.34 -5.39 -4.83
CA ILE A 19 -7.44 -4.63 -5.72
C ILE A 19 -8.25 -3.84 -6.75
N ARG A 20 -9.21 -4.49 -7.41
CA ARG A 20 -10.07 -3.81 -8.40
C ARG A 20 -10.91 -2.70 -7.79
N ASN A 21 -11.40 -2.85 -6.57
CA ASN A 21 -12.15 -1.81 -5.88
C ASN A 21 -11.24 -0.61 -5.56
N ALA A 22 -10.06 -0.84 -4.98
CA ALA A 22 -9.08 0.21 -4.72
C ALA A 22 -8.60 0.93 -6.01
N GLU A 23 -8.45 0.20 -7.11
CA GLU A 23 -8.14 0.79 -8.43
C GLU A 23 -9.30 1.69 -8.94
N LYS A 24 -10.56 1.28 -8.75
CA LYS A 24 -11.75 2.09 -9.09
C LYS A 24 -11.86 3.34 -8.23
N ASP A 25 -11.56 3.21 -6.94
CA ASP A 25 -11.58 4.32 -5.97
C ASP A 25 -10.37 5.24 -6.11
N LYS A 26 -9.48 4.94 -7.07
CA LYS A 26 -8.27 5.71 -7.39
C LYS A 26 -7.32 5.83 -6.20
N ILE A 27 -7.23 4.78 -5.39
CA ILE A 27 -6.25 4.70 -4.31
C ILE A 27 -4.84 4.74 -4.92
N PRO A 28 -3.97 5.68 -4.52
CA PRO A 28 -2.64 5.85 -5.13
C PRO A 28 -1.68 4.70 -4.79
N VAL A 29 -1.78 4.17 -3.56
CA VAL A 29 -0.92 3.12 -3.03
C VAL A 29 -1.76 2.11 -2.26
N MET A 30 -1.63 0.83 -2.63
CA MET A 30 -2.24 -0.32 -2.00
C MET A 30 -1.16 -1.12 -1.28
N GLY A 31 -1.39 -1.44 -0.01
CA GLY A 31 -0.57 -2.39 0.76
C GLY A 31 -1.33 -3.69 0.96
N ILE A 32 -0.77 -4.80 0.50
CA ILE A 32 -1.31 -6.14 0.68
C ILE A 32 -0.51 -6.80 1.82
N VAL A 33 -1.23 -7.28 2.83
CA VAL A 33 -0.64 -7.86 4.04
C VAL A 33 -1.22 -9.26 4.24
N GLY A 34 -0.40 -10.28 4.03
CA GLY A 34 -0.69 -11.67 4.38
C GLY A 34 0.15 -12.14 5.57
N ALA A 35 0.13 -13.46 5.82
CA ALA A 35 0.91 -14.05 6.92
C ALA A 35 2.42 -13.81 6.76
N GLN A 36 2.92 -13.94 5.54
CA GLN A 36 4.34 -13.72 5.23
C GLN A 36 4.78 -12.29 5.51
N GLU A 37 3.96 -11.30 5.14
CA GLU A 37 4.23 -9.88 5.38
C GLU A 37 4.27 -9.55 6.88
N VAL A 38 3.35 -10.13 7.65
CA VAL A 38 3.33 -9.99 9.12
C VAL A 38 4.60 -10.58 9.75
N GLU A 39 4.99 -11.79 9.35
CA GLU A 39 6.20 -12.46 9.88
C GLU A 39 7.48 -11.70 9.54
N SER A 40 7.55 -11.13 8.34
CA SER A 40 8.75 -10.43 7.83
C SER A 40 8.76 -8.92 8.10
N ASN A 41 7.75 -8.38 8.79
CA ASN A 41 7.58 -6.94 9.02
C ASN A 41 7.69 -6.13 7.70
N SER A 42 7.00 -6.60 6.68
CA SER A 42 6.99 -6.06 5.33
C SER A 42 5.56 -5.89 4.81
N VAL A 43 5.41 -5.29 3.63
CA VAL A 43 4.12 -5.11 2.94
C VAL A 43 4.36 -5.28 1.45
N SER A 44 3.49 -6.03 0.77
CA SER A 44 3.49 -6.06 -0.69
C SER A 44 2.82 -4.79 -1.23
N ILE A 45 3.58 -3.96 -1.93
CA ILE A 45 3.12 -2.66 -2.41
C ILE A 45 2.73 -2.73 -3.88
N ARG A 46 1.54 -2.21 -4.16
CA ARG A 46 1.06 -1.94 -5.51
C ARG A 46 0.66 -0.47 -5.60
N THR A 47 1.11 0.20 -6.65
CA THR A 47 0.81 1.61 -6.90
C THR A 47 -0.02 1.75 -8.17
N ARG A 48 -0.82 2.81 -8.21
CA ARG A 48 -1.56 3.17 -9.42
C ARG A 48 -0.65 3.59 -10.58
N ALA A 49 0.48 4.24 -10.26
CA ALA A 49 1.39 4.81 -11.25
C ALA A 49 2.32 3.77 -11.88
N SER A 50 2.88 2.86 -11.07
CA SER A 50 3.96 1.95 -11.49
C SER A 50 3.54 0.48 -11.45
N GLY A 51 2.30 0.17 -11.07
CA GLY A 51 1.84 -1.20 -10.92
C GLY A 51 2.42 -1.86 -9.67
N GLU A 52 2.85 -3.12 -9.79
CA GLU A 52 3.34 -3.91 -8.67
C GLU A 52 4.81 -3.61 -8.37
N LEU A 53 5.11 -3.27 -7.12
CA LEU A 53 6.47 -2.98 -6.65
C LEU A 53 7.06 -4.11 -5.80
N GLY A 54 6.25 -5.12 -5.46
CA GLY A 54 6.66 -6.27 -4.66
C GLY A 54 6.70 -5.97 -3.17
N VAL A 55 7.41 -6.82 -2.42
CA VAL A 55 7.51 -6.78 -0.96
C VAL A 55 8.54 -5.74 -0.52
N ILE A 56 8.11 -4.79 0.31
CA ILE A 56 8.92 -3.69 0.83
C ILE A 56 8.83 -3.70 2.36
N SER A 57 9.94 -3.43 3.06
CA SER A 57 9.92 -3.33 4.52
C SER A 57 8.98 -2.21 5.00
N VAL A 58 8.31 -2.39 6.15
CA VAL A 58 7.40 -1.37 6.71
C VAL A 58 8.13 -0.03 6.90
N SER A 59 9.39 -0.06 7.35
CA SER A 59 10.21 1.15 7.52
C SER A 59 10.40 1.92 6.22
N GLU A 60 10.70 1.22 5.13
CA GLU A 60 10.93 1.83 3.83
C GLU A 60 9.63 2.36 3.22
N VAL A 61 8.50 1.66 3.41
CA VAL A 61 7.18 2.14 3.00
C VAL A 61 6.87 3.49 3.67
N ILE A 62 7.12 3.61 4.97
CA ILE A 62 6.89 4.87 5.70
C ILE A 62 7.77 6.00 5.17
N GLU A 63 9.03 5.72 4.85
CA GLU A 63 9.96 6.70 4.30
C GLU A 63 9.49 7.21 2.93
N ARG A 64 9.17 6.29 2.01
CA ARG A 64 8.68 6.64 0.67
C ARG A 64 7.38 7.42 0.72
N MET A 65 6.42 7.01 1.55
CA MET A 65 5.15 7.72 1.73
C MET A 65 5.36 9.15 2.23
N LYS A 66 6.26 9.36 3.19
CA LYS A 66 6.59 10.71 3.68
C LYS A 66 7.21 11.56 2.57
N GLY A 67 8.16 10.99 1.82
CA GLY A 67 8.77 11.67 0.68
C GLY A 67 7.75 12.08 -0.37
N ALA A 68 6.82 11.19 -0.73
CA ALA A 68 5.76 11.46 -1.69
C ALA A 68 4.81 12.58 -1.21
N ILE A 69 4.42 12.56 0.07
CA ILE A 69 3.54 13.58 0.66
C ILE A 69 4.21 14.96 0.67
N VAL A 70 5.46 15.05 1.11
CA VAL A 70 6.19 16.33 1.19
C VAL A 70 6.43 16.94 -0.18
N ASN A 71 6.74 16.11 -1.18
CA ASN A 71 7.08 16.56 -2.52
C ASN A 71 5.89 16.61 -3.49
N PHE A 72 4.68 16.27 -3.02
CA PHE A 72 3.49 16.09 -3.87
C PHE A 72 3.77 15.16 -5.07
N GLY A 73 4.53 14.10 -4.84
CA GLY A 73 5.01 13.16 -5.85
C GLY A 73 4.30 11.80 -5.82
N ASN A 74 4.79 10.89 -6.67
CA ASN A 74 4.40 9.48 -6.61
C ASN A 74 5.19 8.74 -5.52
N PHE A 75 4.67 7.58 -5.12
CA PHE A 75 5.37 6.63 -4.25
C PHE A 75 6.67 6.11 -4.87
#